data_AF-A0A537C2F9-F1
#
_entry.id   AF-A0A537C2F9-F1
#
_cell.length_a   1.000
_cell.length_b   1.000
_cell.length_c   1.000
_cell.angle_alpha   90.00
_cell.angle_beta   90.00
_cell.angle_gamma   90.00
#
_symmetry.space_group_name_H-M   'P 1'
#
loop_
_entity.id
_entity.type
_entity.pdbx_description
1 polymer ?
#
loop_
_entity_poly.entity_id
_entity_poly.type
_entity_poly.pdbx_seq_one_letter_code
_entity_poly.pdbx_strand_id
1 'polypeptide(L)'
;MNAPHSPSLLASVPMAPSDPILGVTEAFAADPNPRKVNLGVGVYYDDTGKIPLLECVRHAESERLKNTPSRGYLPIDGLAAYDRAVQELVFGSPKNNIVTVQALGGTGGLRIGADFLRRISPGAQLWISDPSWENHRQLFEAAGFTVNSYPYYDAQTRGLDFAGMERALGALPAGSIVVLHACCHNPTGVDLSREQWSKVLDIVMSRGLVPFLDLAYQGFADGLEADGYAARLFAGAMTPVFLSSSFSKSFSLYGERVGALSVVSASAEEASRVLSQLKRVVRGNYSNPPTHGGQIVASVLASPQ
;
A
#
# COMPACT_ATOMS: atom_id res chain seq x y z
N MET A 1 18.52 -5.98 54.97
CA MET A 1 19.01 -6.67 53.77
C MET A 1 17.91 -6.58 52.72
N ASN A 2 18.05 -5.69 51.73
CA ASN A 2 17.09 -5.62 50.64
C ASN A 2 17.39 -6.78 49.69
N ALA A 3 16.40 -7.64 49.45
CA ALA A 3 16.54 -8.74 48.49
C ALA A 3 16.90 -8.13 47.12
N PRO A 4 17.86 -8.71 46.38
CA PRO A 4 18.18 -8.23 45.04
C PRO A 4 16.92 -8.35 44.18
N HIS A 5 16.48 -7.22 43.61
CA HIS A 5 15.38 -7.22 42.65
C HIS A 5 15.77 -8.08 41.45
N SER A 6 14.89 -8.98 41.03
CA SER A 6 15.05 -9.71 39.77
C SER A 6 15.29 -8.73 38.62
N PRO A 7 16.14 -9.09 37.64
CA PRO A 7 16.42 -8.21 36.50
C PRO A 7 15.12 -7.86 35.77
N SER A 8 15.04 -6.63 35.27
CA SER A 8 13.87 -6.14 34.52
C SER A 8 13.59 -7.04 33.32
N LEU A 9 12.31 -7.31 33.05
CA LEU A 9 11.86 -7.98 31.82
C LEU A 9 12.41 -7.30 30.55
N LEU A 10 12.66 -5.99 30.62
CA LEU A 10 13.13 -5.17 29.50
C LEU A 10 14.65 -5.19 29.33
N ALA A 11 15.40 -5.83 30.24
CA ALA A 11 16.86 -5.77 30.24
C ALA A 11 17.51 -6.41 28.98
N SER A 12 16.78 -7.30 28.29
CA SER A 12 17.24 -7.96 27.06
C SER A 12 16.77 -7.27 25.77
N VAL A 13 15.99 -6.19 25.86
CA VAL A 13 15.47 -5.49 24.67
C VAL A 13 16.62 -4.73 24.00
N PRO A 14 17.04 -5.10 22.77
CA PRO A 14 18.07 -4.36 22.06
C PRO A 14 17.53 -3.02 21.56
N MET A 15 18.42 -2.03 21.39
CA MET A 15 18.08 -0.82 20.65
C MET A 15 17.78 -1.20 19.20
N ALA A 16 16.62 -0.78 18.69
CA ALA A 16 16.28 -0.98 17.28
C ALA A 16 17.23 -0.16 16.40
N PRO A 17 17.59 -0.65 15.19
CA PRO A 17 18.30 0.17 14.23
C PRO A 17 17.46 1.41 13.86
N SER A 18 18.11 2.55 13.66
CA SER A 18 17.45 3.76 13.16
C SER A 18 16.89 3.50 11.76
N ASP A 19 15.67 3.98 11.49
CA ASP A 19 15.11 3.97 10.15
C ASP A 19 15.97 4.86 9.24
N PRO A 20 16.51 4.35 8.12
CA PRO A 20 17.44 5.08 7.28
C PRO A 20 16.83 6.35 6.64
N ILE A 21 15.50 6.39 6.43
CA ILE A 21 14.80 7.55 5.87
C ILE A 21 14.52 8.58 6.96
N LEU A 22 14.08 8.13 8.14
CA LEU A 22 13.84 9.04 9.27
C LEU A 22 15.14 9.65 9.79
N GLY A 23 16.23 8.89 9.85
CA GLY A 23 17.55 9.40 10.24
C GLY A 23 18.05 10.53 9.34
N VAL A 24 17.83 10.45 8.03
CA VAL A 24 18.13 11.56 7.09
C VAL A 24 17.29 12.80 7.40
N THR A 25 16.01 12.61 7.75
CA THR A 25 15.11 13.72 8.10
C THR A 25 15.52 14.39 9.41
N GLU A 26 15.90 13.62 10.42
CA GLU A 26 16.40 14.13 11.70
C GLU A 26 17.70 14.91 11.53
N ALA A 27 18.66 14.36 10.76
CA ALA A 27 19.91 15.05 10.43
C ALA A 27 19.65 16.35 9.66
N PHE A 28 18.74 16.32 8.67
CA PHE A 28 18.30 17.52 7.95
C PHE A 28 17.67 18.54 8.91
N ALA A 29 16.80 18.13 9.83
CA ALA A 29 16.17 19.04 10.78
C ALA A 29 17.21 19.72 11.69
N ALA A 30 18.21 18.96 12.15
CA ALA A 30 19.28 19.42 13.03
C ALA A 30 20.33 20.32 12.34
N ASP A 31 20.47 20.25 11.01
CA ASP A 31 21.43 21.07 10.27
C ASP A 31 21.07 22.57 10.35
N PRO A 32 21.95 23.45 10.89
CA PRO A 32 21.67 24.88 11.00
C PRO A 32 21.82 25.65 9.68
N ASN A 33 22.31 25.01 8.60
CA ASN A 33 22.52 25.66 7.31
C ASN A 33 21.17 26.14 6.72
N PRO A 34 20.98 27.45 6.48
CA PRO A 34 19.72 27.98 5.93
C PRO A 34 19.47 27.58 4.48
N ARG A 35 20.45 26.97 3.79
CA ARG A 35 20.36 26.48 2.41
C ARG A 35 20.31 24.94 2.32
N LYS A 36 20.03 24.26 3.42
CA LYS A 36 19.84 22.80 3.43
C LYS A 36 18.66 22.40 2.53
N VAL A 37 18.81 21.28 1.84
CA VAL A 37 17.76 20.70 0.98
C VAL A 37 17.58 19.25 1.37
N ASN A 38 16.33 18.81 1.59
CA ASN A 38 16.00 17.42 1.87
C ASN A 38 15.48 16.76 0.60
N LEU A 39 16.25 15.81 0.06
CA LEU A 39 15.86 14.98 -1.09
C LEU A 39 15.56 13.52 -0.70
N GLY A 40 15.53 13.21 0.60
CA GLY A 40 15.38 11.85 1.10
C GLY A 40 13.95 11.45 1.46
N VAL A 41 13.05 12.42 1.66
CA VAL A 41 11.66 12.15 2.07
C VAL A 41 10.75 12.07 0.86
N GLY A 42 10.02 10.96 0.74
CA GLY A 42 9.02 10.72 -0.31
C GLY A 42 7.70 11.48 -0.10
N VAL A 43 7.78 12.81 -0.08
CA VAL A 43 6.66 13.75 0.07
C VAL A 43 6.75 14.80 -1.03
N TYR A 44 5.60 15.17 -1.60
CA TYR A 44 5.51 16.26 -2.55
C TYR A 44 5.55 17.61 -1.83
N TYR A 45 6.43 18.50 -2.30
CA TYR A 45 6.55 19.88 -1.83
C TYR A 45 6.17 20.83 -2.97
N ASP A 46 5.54 21.95 -2.62
CA ASP A 46 5.33 23.07 -3.52
C ASP A 46 6.62 23.87 -3.76
N ASP A 47 6.55 24.88 -4.63
CA ASP A 47 7.69 25.75 -4.98
C ASP A 47 8.25 26.54 -3.77
N THR A 48 7.56 26.54 -2.63
CA THR A 48 8.02 27.17 -1.38
C THR A 48 8.65 26.18 -0.40
N GLY A 49 8.76 24.91 -0.79
CA GLY A 49 9.29 23.83 0.04
C GLY A 49 8.32 23.38 1.14
N LYS A 50 7.00 23.55 0.95
CA LYS A 50 5.96 23.13 1.89
C LYS A 50 5.08 22.04 1.31
N ILE A 51 4.52 21.21 2.19
CA ILE A 51 3.52 20.21 1.79
C ILE A 51 2.22 20.95 1.48
N PRO A 52 1.67 20.87 0.26
CA PRO A 52 0.46 21.60 -0.10
C PRO A 52 -0.79 20.95 0.50
N LEU A 53 -1.75 21.77 0.91
CA LEU A 53 -3.13 21.33 1.12
C LEU A 53 -3.90 21.53 -0.20
N LEU A 54 -4.29 20.43 -0.85
CA LEU A 54 -5.00 20.51 -2.13
C LEU A 54 -6.32 21.26 -1.99
N GLU A 55 -6.71 22.03 -3.01
CA GLU A 55 -7.92 22.84 -2.95
C GLU A 55 -9.19 21.99 -2.78
N CYS A 56 -9.28 20.86 -3.48
CA CYS A 56 -10.39 19.91 -3.33
C CYS A 56 -10.49 19.36 -1.89
N VAL A 57 -9.34 19.09 -1.25
CA VAL A 57 -9.26 18.65 0.15
C VAL A 57 -9.74 19.76 1.08
N ARG A 58 -9.21 20.99 0.92
CA ARG A 58 -9.62 22.16 1.69
C ARG A 58 -11.13 22.41 1.59
N HIS A 59 -11.70 22.28 0.39
CA HIS A 59 -13.13 22.44 0.16
C HIS A 59 -13.93 21.36 0.89
N ALA A 60 -13.58 20.09 0.71
CA ALA A 60 -14.23 18.97 1.39
C ALA A 60 -14.14 19.07 2.92
N GLU A 61 -13.01 19.53 3.48
CA GLU A 61 -12.86 19.78 4.92
C GLU A 61 -13.78 20.91 5.40
N SER A 62 -13.87 21.99 4.64
CA SER A 62 -14.72 23.14 4.96
C SER A 62 -16.21 22.75 4.97
N GLU A 63 -16.68 22.03 3.95
CA GLU A 63 -18.06 21.53 3.87
C GLU A 63 -18.37 20.54 4.98
N ARG A 64 -17.42 19.65 5.28
CA ARG A 64 -17.52 18.73 6.40
C ARG A 64 -17.72 19.46 7.72
N LEU A 65 -16.93 20.50 8.00
CA LEU A 65 -17.01 21.23 9.27
C LEU A 65 -18.35 21.93 9.44
N LYS A 66 -18.91 22.52 8.37
CA LYS A 66 -20.25 23.15 8.39
C LYS A 66 -21.34 22.18 8.85
N ASN A 67 -21.23 20.90 8.47
CA ASN A 67 -22.22 19.87 8.79
C ASN A 67 -22.10 19.31 10.22
N THR A 68 -21.13 19.76 11.04
CA THR A 68 -20.88 19.30 12.43
C THR A 68 -21.11 17.78 12.63
N PRO A 69 -20.40 16.92 11.88
CA PRO A 69 -20.72 15.50 11.86
C PRO A 69 -20.36 14.84 13.19
N SER A 70 -21.10 13.80 13.55
CA SER A 70 -20.74 12.97 14.70
C SER A 70 -19.38 12.27 14.50
N ARG A 71 -18.79 11.81 15.60
CA ARG A 71 -17.47 11.15 15.63
C ARG A 71 -17.56 9.75 16.26
N GLY A 72 -18.64 9.03 15.97
CA GLY A 72 -18.81 7.64 16.37
C GLY A 72 -17.88 6.70 15.60
N TYR A 73 -17.82 5.45 16.05
CA TYR A 73 -17.06 4.40 15.37
C TYR A 73 -17.61 4.12 13.98
N LEU A 74 -16.69 3.82 13.06
CA LEU A 74 -17.03 3.28 11.75
C LEU A 74 -17.29 1.76 11.83
N PRO A 75 -17.93 1.18 10.79
CA PRO A 75 -17.81 -0.24 10.51
C PRO A 75 -16.33 -0.68 10.48
N ILE A 76 -16.08 -1.95 10.78
CA ILE A 76 -14.71 -2.51 10.85
C ILE A 76 -13.97 -2.35 9.52
N ASP A 77 -14.68 -2.48 8.41
CA ASP A 77 -14.22 -2.30 7.04
C ASP A 77 -14.17 -0.84 6.59
N GLY A 78 -14.68 0.10 7.38
CA GLY A 78 -14.68 1.52 7.09
C GLY A 78 -15.98 2.04 6.48
N LEU A 79 -15.85 3.11 5.71
CA LEU A 79 -16.99 3.83 5.12
C LEU A 79 -17.36 3.19 3.78
N ALA A 80 -18.57 2.63 3.68
CA ALA A 80 -19.04 2.01 2.43
C ALA A 80 -18.98 2.95 1.20
N ALA A 81 -19.20 4.26 1.39
CA ALA A 81 -19.06 5.25 0.33
C ALA A 81 -17.60 5.44 -0.13
N TYR A 82 -16.65 5.41 0.81
CA TYR A 82 -15.22 5.44 0.52
C TYR A 82 -14.79 4.16 -0.21
N ASP A 83 -15.18 2.98 0.30
CA ASP A 83 -14.81 1.71 -0.30
C ASP A 83 -15.30 1.60 -1.76
N ARG A 84 -16.52 2.09 -2.02
CA ARG A 84 -17.08 2.19 -3.38
C ARG A 84 -16.27 3.16 -4.25
N ALA A 85 -15.94 4.34 -3.75
CA ALA A 85 -15.17 5.35 -4.48
C ALA A 85 -13.75 4.84 -4.82
N VAL A 86 -13.11 4.10 -3.91
CA VAL A 86 -11.83 3.43 -4.19
C VAL A 86 -11.99 2.42 -5.32
N GLN A 87 -13.04 1.61 -5.32
CA GLN A 87 -13.24 0.63 -6.40
C GLN A 87 -13.47 1.30 -7.76
N GLU A 88 -14.26 2.38 -7.80
CA GLU A 88 -14.47 3.18 -9.01
C GLU A 88 -13.12 3.71 -9.53
N LEU A 89 -12.34 4.36 -8.67
CA LEU A 89 -11.06 4.96 -9.06
C LEU A 89 -10.02 3.93 -9.53
N VAL A 90 -9.89 2.81 -8.82
CA VAL A 90 -8.82 1.82 -9.06
C VAL A 90 -9.22 0.83 -10.16
N PHE A 91 -10.47 0.38 -10.18
CA PHE A 91 -10.92 -0.68 -11.08
C PHE A 91 -11.85 -0.19 -12.20
N GLY A 92 -12.20 1.10 -12.22
CA GLY A 92 -13.09 1.73 -13.20
C GLY A 92 -14.58 1.51 -12.96
N SER A 93 -14.96 0.65 -12.00
CA SER A 93 -16.35 0.44 -11.57
C SER A 93 -16.38 -0.47 -10.33
N PRO A 94 -17.31 -0.27 -9.38
CA PRO A 94 -17.58 -1.20 -8.29
C PRO A 94 -18.01 -2.59 -8.79
N LYS A 95 -17.44 -3.63 -8.19
CA LYS A 95 -17.77 -5.03 -8.51
C LYS A 95 -18.07 -5.83 -7.24
N ASN A 96 -19.07 -6.70 -7.30
CA ASN A 96 -19.51 -7.50 -6.15
C ASN A 96 -18.52 -8.60 -5.72
N ASN A 97 -17.60 -8.98 -6.61
CA ASN A 97 -16.53 -9.94 -6.32
C ASN A 97 -15.24 -9.27 -5.82
N ILE A 98 -15.21 -7.92 -5.71
CA ILE A 98 -14.10 -7.17 -5.13
C ILE A 98 -14.50 -6.73 -3.74
N VAL A 99 -13.76 -7.20 -2.74
CA VAL A 99 -13.83 -6.66 -1.38
C VAL A 99 -12.93 -5.45 -1.31
N THR A 100 -13.34 -4.39 -0.61
CA THR A 100 -12.47 -3.27 -0.28
C THR A 100 -12.68 -2.90 1.18
N VAL A 101 -11.57 -2.76 1.91
CA VAL A 101 -11.56 -2.34 3.31
C VAL A 101 -10.67 -1.11 3.46
N GLN A 102 -11.19 -0.07 4.10
CA GLN A 102 -10.43 1.12 4.43
C GLN A 102 -9.29 0.77 5.42
N ALA A 103 -8.10 1.29 5.12
CA ALA A 103 -6.87 0.97 5.83
C ALA A 103 -6.07 2.22 6.23
N LEU A 104 -5.13 2.04 7.16
CA LEU A 104 -4.21 3.07 7.64
C LEU A 104 -3.11 3.39 6.62
N GLY A 105 -3.49 4.06 5.53
CA GLY A 105 -2.64 4.28 4.36
C GLY A 105 -2.34 2.99 3.60
N GLY A 106 -1.46 3.07 2.60
CA GLY A 106 -1.00 1.88 1.87
C GLY A 106 -0.30 0.87 2.78
N THR A 107 0.47 1.34 3.77
CA THR A 107 1.13 0.47 4.76
C THR A 107 0.12 -0.37 5.54
N GLY A 108 -1.01 0.22 5.95
CA GLY A 108 -2.10 -0.52 6.60
C GLY A 108 -2.72 -1.55 5.66
N GLY A 109 -2.94 -1.19 4.39
CA GLY A 109 -3.47 -2.11 3.37
C GLY A 109 -2.57 -3.33 3.18
N LEU A 110 -1.27 -3.09 3.01
CA LEU A 110 -0.24 -4.14 2.95
C LEU A 110 -0.26 -5.03 4.19
N ARG A 111 -0.31 -4.44 5.39
CA ARG A 111 -0.29 -5.20 6.66
C ARG A 111 -1.52 -6.10 6.81
N ILE A 112 -2.72 -5.59 6.52
CA ILE A 112 -3.96 -6.38 6.60
C ILE A 112 -3.90 -7.55 5.59
N GLY A 113 -3.44 -7.27 4.36
CA GLY A 113 -3.29 -8.29 3.33
C GLY A 113 -2.26 -9.36 3.72
N ALA A 114 -1.12 -8.94 4.28
CA ALA A 114 -0.09 -9.82 4.80
C ALA A 114 -0.62 -10.74 5.92
N ASP A 115 -1.26 -10.17 6.94
CA ASP A 115 -1.82 -10.92 8.07
C ASP A 115 -2.92 -11.90 7.61
N PHE A 116 -3.70 -11.53 6.60
CA PHE A 116 -4.69 -12.42 6.00
C PHE A 116 -4.03 -13.56 5.21
N LEU A 117 -3.10 -13.24 4.32
CA LEU A 117 -2.34 -14.22 3.53
C LEU A 117 -1.59 -15.21 4.43
N ARG A 118 -1.01 -14.74 5.55
CA ARG A 118 -0.32 -15.60 6.51
C ARG A 118 -1.25 -16.63 7.13
N ARG A 119 -2.53 -16.30 7.35
CA ARG A 119 -3.53 -17.22 7.89
C ARG A 119 -3.96 -18.28 6.88
N ILE A 120 -4.13 -17.89 5.62
CA ILE A 120 -4.68 -18.79 4.58
C ILE A 120 -3.60 -19.55 3.79
N SER A 121 -2.37 -19.04 3.78
CA SER A 121 -1.22 -19.65 3.09
C SER A 121 0.07 -19.50 3.92
N PRO A 122 0.14 -20.15 5.10
CA PRO A 122 1.31 -20.05 6.00
C PRO A 122 2.60 -20.65 5.42
N GLY A 123 2.53 -21.39 4.31
CA GLY A 123 3.71 -21.91 3.61
C GLY A 123 4.19 -21.03 2.46
N ALA A 124 3.43 -20.00 2.07
CA ALA A 124 3.79 -19.17 0.93
C ALA A 124 5.08 -18.39 1.19
N GLN A 125 5.94 -18.36 0.18
CA GLN A 125 7.06 -17.44 0.11
C GLN A 125 6.59 -16.10 -0.45
N LEU A 126 7.21 -15.01 0.00
CA LEU A 126 6.93 -13.68 -0.50
C LEU A 126 8.13 -13.13 -1.26
N TRP A 127 7.88 -12.48 -2.38
CA TRP A 127 8.91 -11.97 -3.29
C TRP A 127 8.67 -10.50 -3.60
N ILE A 128 9.70 -9.67 -3.41
CA ILE A 128 9.70 -8.23 -3.72
C ILE A 128 10.71 -7.91 -4.81
N SER A 129 10.59 -6.77 -5.48
CA SER A 129 11.59 -6.32 -6.46
C SER A 129 12.95 -6.06 -5.79
N ASP A 130 14.03 -6.22 -6.55
CA ASP A 130 15.37 -5.81 -6.18
C ASP A 130 15.80 -4.53 -6.95
N PRO A 131 15.90 -3.36 -6.29
CA PRO A 131 15.44 -3.07 -4.92
C PRO A 131 13.90 -2.85 -4.88
N SER A 132 13.37 -2.62 -3.68
CA SER A 132 11.97 -2.27 -3.43
C SER A 132 11.89 -1.22 -2.30
N TRP A 133 10.71 -0.65 -2.06
CA TRP A 133 10.46 0.19 -0.89
C TRP A 133 10.89 -0.55 0.39
N GLU A 134 11.76 0.09 1.17
CA GLU A 134 12.46 -0.49 2.33
C GLU A 134 11.52 -1.23 3.29
N ASN A 135 10.37 -0.62 3.58
CA ASN A 135 9.45 -1.17 4.56
C ASN A 135 8.67 -2.39 4.04
N HIS A 136 8.71 -2.75 2.75
CA HIS A 136 8.12 -4.01 2.30
C HIS A 136 8.74 -5.20 3.03
N ARG A 137 10.07 -5.27 3.09
CA ARG A 137 10.77 -6.36 3.77
C ARG A 137 10.39 -6.42 5.24
N GLN A 138 10.56 -5.30 5.95
CA GLN A 138 10.27 -5.22 7.38
C GLN A 138 8.80 -5.57 7.69
N LEU A 139 7.84 -5.04 6.92
CA LEU A 139 6.41 -5.29 7.11
C LEU A 139 6.06 -6.77 6.94
N PHE A 140 6.53 -7.41 5.86
CA PHE A 140 6.18 -8.79 5.54
C PHE A 140 6.94 -9.78 6.44
N GLU A 141 8.20 -9.52 6.81
CA GLU A 141 8.92 -10.31 7.82
C GLU A 141 8.22 -10.20 9.19
N ALA A 142 7.77 -9.01 9.59
CA ALA A 142 6.97 -8.82 10.81
C ALA A 142 5.56 -9.44 10.73
N ALA A 143 5.08 -9.81 9.55
CA ALA A 143 3.87 -10.61 9.37
C ALA A 143 4.17 -12.14 9.33
N GLY A 144 5.44 -12.53 9.45
CA GLY A 144 5.88 -13.92 9.54
C GLY A 144 6.20 -14.58 8.19
N PHE A 145 6.46 -13.81 7.14
CA PHE A 145 6.90 -14.34 5.85
C PHE A 145 8.43 -14.43 5.76
N THR A 146 8.91 -15.42 5.02
CA THR A 146 10.24 -15.36 4.40
C THR A 146 10.15 -14.44 3.19
N VAL A 147 10.89 -13.33 3.21
CA VAL A 147 10.90 -12.33 2.13
C VAL A 147 12.14 -12.51 1.26
N ASN A 148 11.91 -12.90 0.01
CA ASN A 148 12.92 -13.03 -1.04
C ASN A 148 12.83 -11.85 -2.02
N SER A 149 13.76 -11.78 -2.96
CA SER A 149 13.78 -10.73 -3.98
C SER A 149 13.88 -11.31 -5.40
N TYR A 150 13.27 -10.65 -6.38
CA TYR A 150 13.43 -10.95 -7.81
C TYR A 150 14.14 -9.79 -8.52
N PRO A 151 14.96 -10.04 -9.57
CA PRO A 151 15.63 -8.99 -10.32
C PRO A 151 14.65 -7.98 -10.89
N TYR A 152 14.96 -6.70 -10.76
CA TYR A 152 14.11 -5.62 -11.26
C TYR A 152 14.93 -4.48 -11.86
N TYR A 153 15.78 -3.81 -11.09
CA TYR A 153 16.56 -2.67 -11.56
C TYR A 153 17.96 -3.11 -12.02
N ASP A 154 18.34 -2.69 -13.23
CA ASP A 154 19.69 -2.84 -13.72
C ASP A 154 20.48 -1.54 -13.56
N ALA A 155 21.48 -1.55 -12.68
CA ALA A 155 22.33 -0.40 -12.43
C ALA A 155 23.20 0.02 -13.63
N GLN A 156 23.49 -0.89 -14.57
CA GLN A 156 24.27 -0.58 -15.76
C GLN A 156 23.45 0.22 -16.77
N THR A 157 22.22 -0.22 -17.04
CA THR A 157 21.31 0.46 -17.98
C THR A 157 20.47 1.57 -17.32
N ARG A 158 20.41 1.61 -15.99
CA ARG A 158 19.48 2.42 -15.18
C ARG A 158 18.01 2.18 -15.56
N GLY A 159 17.73 0.97 -16.05
CA GLY A 159 16.44 0.54 -16.54
C GLY A 159 15.99 -0.75 -15.87
N LEU A 160 15.04 -1.43 -16.52
CA LEU A 160 14.46 -2.67 -16.03
C LEU A 160 15.28 -3.88 -16.51
N ASP A 161 15.76 -4.73 -15.60
CA ASP A 161 16.21 -6.09 -15.91
C ASP A 161 15.00 -7.00 -16.13
N PHE A 162 14.29 -6.78 -17.23
CA PHE A 162 13.07 -7.52 -17.51
C PHE A 162 13.33 -9.01 -17.74
N ALA A 163 14.45 -9.34 -18.40
CA ALA A 163 14.81 -10.73 -18.66
C ALA A 163 15.13 -11.48 -17.35
N GLY A 164 15.79 -10.82 -16.39
CA GLY A 164 15.99 -11.35 -15.04
C GLY A 164 14.69 -11.53 -14.28
N MET A 165 13.79 -10.54 -14.34
CA MET A 165 12.46 -10.61 -13.76
C MET A 165 11.67 -11.81 -14.31
N GLU A 166 11.57 -11.97 -15.64
CA GLU A 166 10.85 -13.08 -16.28
C GLU A 166 11.38 -14.45 -15.85
N ARG A 167 12.72 -14.62 -15.85
CA ARG A 167 13.35 -15.87 -15.40
C ARG A 167 13.06 -16.18 -13.94
N ALA A 168 13.16 -15.19 -13.06
CA ALA A 168 12.93 -15.38 -11.64
C ALA A 168 11.47 -15.74 -11.36
N LEU A 169 10.52 -14.96 -11.89
CA LEU A 169 9.08 -15.21 -11.71
C LEU A 169 8.66 -16.56 -12.32
N GLY A 170 9.20 -16.90 -13.49
CA GLY A 170 8.96 -18.19 -14.17
C GLY A 170 9.49 -19.41 -13.41
N ALA A 171 10.41 -19.22 -12.47
CA ALA A 171 10.98 -20.29 -11.65
C ALA A 171 10.27 -20.46 -10.29
N LEU A 172 9.43 -19.50 -9.87
CA LEU A 172 8.80 -19.53 -8.55
C LEU A 172 7.84 -20.72 -8.40
N PRO A 173 7.75 -21.31 -7.18
CA PRO A 173 6.76 -22.33 -6.90
C PRO A 173 5.35 -21.73 -6.86
N ALA A 174 4.36 -22.52 -7.27
CA ALA A 174 2.95 -22.14 -7.22
C ALA A 174 2.53 -21.74 -5.79
N GLY A 175 1.66 -20.74 -5.70
CA GLY A 175 1.23 -20.15 -4.43
C GLY A 175 2.20 -19.14 -3.81
N SER A 176 3.36 -18.88 -4.44
CA SER A 176 4.24 -17.77 -4.03
C SER A 176 3.53 -16.43 -4.21
N ILE A 177 3.72 -15.52 -3.27
CA ILE A 177 3.19 -14.16 -3.29
C ILE A 177 4.24 -13.26 -3.95
N VAL A 178 3.83 -12.47 -4.95
CA VAL A 178 4.71 -11.53 -5.64
C VAL A 178 4.17 -10.12 -5.43
N VAL A 179 4.95 -9.29 -4.75
CA VAL A 179 4.63 -7.87 -4.56
C VAL A 179 5.06 -7.10 -5.80
N LEU A 180 4.14 -6.34 -6.39
CA LEU A 180 4.33 -5.63 -7.65
C LEU A 180 3.93 -4.16 -7.45
N HIS A 181 4.86 -3.22 -7.69
CA HIS A 181 4.50 -1.81 -7.72
C HIS A 181 3.69 -1.56 -9.00
N ALA A 182 2.46 -1.05 -8.86
CA ALA A 182 1.55 -0.92 -9.99
C ALA A 182 1.97 0.21 -10.96
N CYS A 183 2.63 1.26 -10.42
CA CYS A 183 3.28 2.34 -11.15
C CYS A 183 4.21 3.11 -10.18
N CYS A 184 5.03 4.01 -10.71
CA CYS A 184 5.98 4.85 -9.99
C CYS A 184 6.85 4.05 -9.01
N HIS A 185 7.54 3.02 -9.51
CA HIS A 185 8.30 2.09 -8.66
C HIS A 185 9.18 2.81 -7.64
N ASN A 186 9.01 2.48 -6.36
CA ASN A 186 9.80 3.03 -5.28
C ASN A 186 10.89 2.02 -4.88
N PRO A 187 12.19 2.33 -4.99
CA PRO A 187 12.77 3.70 -5.07
C PRO A 187 13.26 4.15 -6.46
N THR A 188 13.14 3.34 -7.50
CA THR A 188 13.93 3.54 -8.74
C THR A 188 13.28 4.45 -9.77
N GLY A 189 11.95 4.62 -9.73
CA GLY A 189 11.16 5.31 -10.76
C GLY A 189 11.07 4.57 -12.10
N VAL A 190 11.61 3.35 -12.20
CA VAL A 190 11.57 2.53 -13.43
C VAL A 190 10.28 1.70 -13.41
N ASP A 191 9.42 1.89 -14.40
CA ASP A 191 8.15 1.15 -14.52
C ASP A 191 8.14 0.18 -15.71
N LEU A 192 7.23 -0.80 -15.64
CA LEU A 192 6.95 -1.71 -16.74
C LEU A 192 6.08 -1.01 -17.80
N SER A 193 6.40 -1.26 -19.07
CA SER A 193 5.48 -1.00 -20.19
C SER A 193 4.25 -1.91 -20.16
N ARG A 194 3.21 -1.55 -20.93
CA ARG A 194 1.96 -2.35 -21.02
C ARG A 194 2.21 -3.75 -21.57
N GLU A 195 3.12 -3.88 -22.53
CA GLU A 195 3.53 -5.14 -23.12
C GLU A 195 4.24 -6.03 -22.09
N GLN A 196 5.12 -5.43 -21.27
CA GLN A 196 5.79 -6.13 -20.17
C GLN A 196 4.80 -6.56 -19.09
N TRP A 197 3.84 -5.72 -18.73
CA TRP A 197 2.77 -6.07 -17.79
C TRP A 197 1.95 -7.28 -18.25
N SER A 198 1.62 -7.35 -19.55
CA SER A 198 0.90 -8.49 -20.12
C SER A 198 1.69 -9.79 -19.99
N LYS A 199 3.00 -9.75 -20.25
CA LYS A 199 3.89 -10.91 -20.03
C LYS A 199 4.00 -11.31 -18.56
N VAL A 200 4.08 -10.34 -17.64
CA VAL A 200 4.09 -10.63 -16.21
C VAL A 200 2.79 -11.30 -15.77
N LEU A 201 1.64 -10.83 -16.27
CA LEU A 201 0.35 -11.48 -16.03
C LEU A 201 0.37 -12.94 -16.50
N ASP A 202 0.84 -13.20 -17.73
CA ASP A 202 0.92 -14.56 -18.28
C ASP A 202 1.79 -15.48 -17.41
N ILE A 203 2.93 -14.98 -16.92
CA ILE A 203 3.81 -15.72 -16.01
C ILE A 203 3.10 -15.98 -14.68
N VAL A 204 2.50 -14.95 -14.07
CA VAL A 204 1.80 -15.08 -12.78
C VAL A 204 0.68 -16.12 -12.86
N MET A 205 -0.12 -16.09 -13.93
CA MET A 205 -1.21 -17.06 -14.15
C MET A 205 -0.67 -18.47 -14.41
N SER A 206 0.27 -18.63 -15.34
CA SER A 206 0.79 -19.95 -15.72
C SER A 206 1.55 -20.64 -14.58
N ARG A 207 2.17 -19.88 -13.69
CA ARG A 207 2.88 -20.37 -12.51
C ARG A 207 1.99 -20.48 -11.27
N GLY A 208 0.73 -20.03 -11.33
CA GLY A 208 -0.19 -20.04 -10.19
C GLY A 208 0.33 -19.19 -9.02
N LEU A 209 0.91 -18.03 -9.31
CA LEU A 209 1.39 -17.08 -8.30
C LEU A 209 0.25 -16.18 -7.81
N VAL A 210 0.43 -15.59 -6.63
CA VAL A 210 -0.53 -14.66 -6.02
C VAL A 210 0.01 -13.23 -6.12
N PRO A 211 -0.54 -12.39 -7.01
CA PRO A 211 -0.09 -11.01 -7.13
C PRO A 211 -0.62 -10.16 -5.96
N PHE A 212 0.27 -9.38 -5.35
CA PHE A 212 -0.04 -8.32 -4.39
C PHE A 212 0.45 -6.99 -4.92
N LEU A 213 -0.45 -6.21 -5.52
CA LEU A 213 -0.12 -4.91 -6.10
C LEU A 213 -0.04 -3.84 -5.02
N ASP A 214 0.98 -2.98 -5.08
CA ASP A 214 1.08 -1.74 -4.32
C ASP A 214 0.90 -0.54 -5.26
N LEU A 215 -0.19 0.21 -5.06
CA LEU A 215 -0.60 1.36 -5.87
C LEU A 215 -0.66 2.61 -4.97
N ALA A 216 0.52 3.13 -4.60
CA ALA A 216 0.64 4.30 -3.74
C ALA A 216 0.64 5.65 -4.49
N TYR A 217 0.79 5.62 -5.82
CA TYR A 217 1.11 6.80 -6.65
C TYR A 217 0.20 6.99 -7.87
N GLN A 218 -1.03 6.43 -7.85
CA GLN A 218 -1.97 6.62 -8.96
C GLN A 218 -2.20 8.12 -9.23
N GLY A 219 -1.90 8.56 -10.45
CA GLY A 219 -1.95 9.95 -10.89
C GLY A 219 -0.61 10.68 -11.00
N PHE A 220 0.52 10.05 -10.63
CA PHE A 220 1.85 10.67 -10.66
C PHE A 220 2.71 10.27 -11.86
N ALA A 221 2.37 9.22 -12.60
CA ALA A 221 3.07 8.87 -13.84
C ALA A 221 2.34 9.48 -15.03
N ASP A 222 1.45 8.72 -15.68
CA ASP A 222 0.78 9.12 -16.92
C ASP A 222 -0.65 9.63 -16.67
N GLY A 223 -1.07 9.69 -15.40
CA GLY A 223 -2.37 10.20 -14.96
C GLY A 223 -3.26 9.11 -14.34
N LEU A 224 -4.37 9.52 -13.72
CA LEU A 224 -5.21 8.63 -12.88
C LEU A 224 -5.65 7.36 -13.60
N GLU A 225 -6.07 7.48 -14.86
CA GLU A 225 -6.52 6.34 -15.65
C GLU A 225 -5.35 5.46 -16.09
N ALA A 226 -4.29 6.04 -16.65
CA ALA A 226 -3.16 5.25 -17.14
C ALA A 226 -2.47 4.47 -16.00
N ASP A 227 -2.33 5.10 -14.83
CA ASP A 227 -1.67 4.52 -13.67
C ASP A 227 -2.49 3.39 -13.02
N GLY A 228 -3.80 3.34 -13.25
CA GLY A 228 -4.68 2.24 -12.85
C GLY A 228 -4.60 1.00 -13.75
N TYR A 229 -3.74 0.99 -14.78
CA TYR A 229 -3.68 -0.08 -15.78
C TYR A 229 -3.38 -1.46 -15.18
N ALA A 230 -2.32 -1.59 -14.39
CA ALA A 230 -1.92 -2.88 -13.80
C ALA A 230 -3.03 -3.46 -12.90
N ALA A 231 -3.65 -2.62 -12.07
CA ALA A 231 -4.78 -3.02 -11.23
C ALA A 231 -5.93 -3.63 -12.04
N ARG A 232 -6.32 -2.96 -13.12
CA ARG A 232 -7.41 -3.41 -14.01
C ARG A 232 -7.05 -4.64 -14.81
N LEU A 233 -5.81 -4.73 -15.29
CA LEU A 233 -5.28 -5.89 -16.01
C LEU A 233 -5.39 -7.16 -15.15
N PHE A 234 -4.83 -7.14 -13.94
CA PHE A 234 -4.87 -8.31 -13.05
C PHE A 234 -6.28 -8.64 -12.57
N ALA A 235 -7.05 -7.64 -12.12
CA ALA A 235 -8.41 -7.85 -11.62
C ALA A 235 -9.38 -8.35 -12.70
N GLY A 236 -9.12 -8.07 -13.97
CA GLY A 236 -9.91 -8.57 -15.10
C GLY A 236 -9.56 -9.99 -15.55
N ALA A 237 -8.34 -10.46 -15.25
CA ALA A 237 -7.80 -11.69 -15.82
C ALA A 237 -7.72 -12.86 -14.85
N MET A 238 -7.58 -12.62 -13.54
CA MET A 238 -7.33 -13.69 -12.59
C MET A 238 -7.84 -13.40 -11.17
N THR A 239 -7.92 -14.45 -10.36
CA THR A 239 -8.18 -14.39 -8.92
C THR A 239 -7.39 -15.47 -8.19
N PRO A 240 -6.94 -15.24 -6.94
CA PRO A 240 -7.10 -14.00 -6.20
C PRO A 240 -6.10 -12.92 -6.64
N VAL A 241 -6.49 -11.65 -6.49
CA VAL A 241 -5.60 -10.48 -6.65
C VAL A 241 -5.71 -9.63 -5.40
N PHE A 242 -4.57 -9.29 -4.81
CA PHE A 242 -4.50 -8.35 -3.69
C PHE A 242 -3.99 -7.01 -4.19
N LEU A 243 -4.57 -5.91 -3.71
CA LEU A 243 -4.14 -4.58 -4.05
C LEU A 243 -4.20 -3.67 -2.82
N SER A 244 -3.08 -3.06 -2.49
CA SER A 244 -3.00 -1.98 -1.51
C SER A 244 -2.98 -0.65 -2.26
N SER A 245 -3.85 0.29 -1.90
CA SER A 245 -3.85 1.65 -2.44
C SER A 245 -3.63 2.70 -1.35
N SER A 246 -3.04 3.83 -1.73
CA SER A 246 -2.80 4.93 -0.80
C SER A 246 -3.19 6.30 -1.36
N PHE A 247 -3.75 7.13 -0.49
CA PHE A 247 -4.07 8.53 -0.78
C PHE A 247 -3.09 9.50 -0.10
N SER A 248 -2.01 9.00 0.51
CA SER A 248 -1.02 9.87 1.16
C SER A 248 -0.39 10.85 0.18
N LYS A 249 -0.12 10.42 -1.06
CA LYS A 249 0.49 11.27 -2.10
C LYS A 249 -0.57 11.94 -2.98
N SER A 250 -1.48 11.17 -3.58
CA SER A 250 -2.47 11.67 -4.54
C SER A 250 -3.42 12.72 -3.97
N PHE A 251 -3.65 12.70 -2.66
CA PHE A 251 -4.45 13.71 -1.97
C PHE A 251 -3.64 14.61 -1.04
N SER A 252 -2.31 14.45 -0.99
CA SER A 252 -1.46 15.14 0.00
C SER A 252 -1.88 14.88 1.47
N LEU A 253 -2.56 13.75 1.72
CA LEU A 253 -3.10 13.35 3.03
C LEU A 253 -2.14 12.39 3.78
N TYR A 254 -0.87 12.78 3.88
CA TYR A 254 0.19 11.94 4.47
C TYR A 254 -0.11 11.52 5.92
N GLY A 255 -0.43 12.49 6.77
CA GLY A 255 -0.66 12.31 8.21
C GLY A 255 -2.03 11.70 8.55
N GLU A 256 -3.00 11.80 7.64
CA GLU A 256 -4.37 11.29 7.86
C GLU A 256 -4.50 9.77 7.67
N ARG A 257 -3.44 9.13 7.14
CA ARG A 257 -3.34 7.66 7.00
C ARG A 257 -4.51 7.06 6.23
N VAL A 258 -4.76 7.57 5.02
CA VAL A 258 -5.88 7.12 4.16
C VAL A 258 -5.38 6.17 3.07
N GLY A 259 -5.93 4.97 3.04
CA GLY A 259 -5.65 3.94 2.03
C GLY A 259 -6.68 2.82 2.08
N ALA A 260 -6.48 1.78 1.28
CA ALA A 260 -7.37 0.63 1.27
C ALA A 260 -6.63 -0.66 0.94
N LEU A 261 -7.19 -1.78 1.36
CA LEU A 261 -6.91 -3.09 0.78
C LEU A 261 -8.12 -3.51 -0.05
N SER A 262 -7.88 -3.86 -1.31
CA SER A 262 -8.86 -4.50 -2.18
C SER A 262 -8.44 -5.95 -2.50
N VAL A 263 -9.41 -6.87 -2.48
CA VAL A 263 -9.19 -8.29 -2.80
C VAL A 263 -10.20 -8.75 -3.85
N VAL A 264 -9.70 -9.14 -5.02
CA VAL A 264 -10.51 -9.70 -6.11
C VAL A 264 -10.71 -11.19 -5.86
N SER A 265 -11.97 -11.60 -5.71
CA SER A 265 -12.38 -12.98 -5.41
C SER A 265 -13.06 -13.62 -6.62
N ALA A 266 -13.10 -14.94 -6.68
CA ALA A 266 -13.69 -15.66 -7.82
C ALA A 266 -15.21 -15.44 -7.97
N SER A 267 -15.90 -15.10 -6.87
CA SER A 267 -17.34 -14.85 -6.84
C SER A 267 -17.74 -13.88 -5.73
N ALA A 268 -18.98 -13.38 -5.76
CA ALA A 268 -19.54 -12.56 -4.68
C ALA A 268 -19.69 -13.34 -3.35
N GLU A 269 -19.92 -14.65 -3.43
CA GLU A 269 -20.01 -15.54 -2.27
C GLU A 269 -18.63 -15.71 -1.62
N GLU A 270 -17.59 -15.90 -2.42
CA GLU A 270 -16.21 -15.91 -1.93
C GLU A 270 -15.80 -14.56 -1.35
N ALA A 271 -16.13 -13.46 -2.01
CA ALA A 271 -15.88 -12.11 -1.51
C ALA A 271 -16.51 -11.89 -0.12
N SER A 272 -17.73 -12.41 0.11
CA SER A 272 -18.39 -12.33 1.42
C SER A 272 -17.62 -13.08 2.52
N ARG A 273 -17.09 -14.28 2.20
CA ARG A 273 -16.22 -15.04 3.13
C ARG A 273 -14.91 -14.32 3.38
N VAL A 274 -14.26 -13.79 2.34
CA VAL A 274 -13.02 -13.00 2.45
C VAL A 274 -13.22 -11.79 3.36
N LEU A 275 -14.26 -10.98 3.12
CA LEU A 275 -14.58 -9.81 3.95
C LEU A 275 -14.78 -10.19 5.42
N SER A 276 -15.45 -11.30 5.72
CA SER A 276 -15.64 -11.75 7.10
C SER A 276 -14.33 -12.01 7.84
N GLN A 277 -13.33 -12.56 7.15
CA GLN A 277 -12.01 -12.84 7.74
C GLN A 277 -11.14 -11.59 7.79
N LEU A 278 -11.20 -10.71 6.78
CA LEU A 278 -10.55 -9.40 6.83
C LEU A 278 -11.05 -8.56 8.01
N LYS A 279 -12.36 -8.58 8.30
CA LYS A 279 -12.91 -7.93 9.51
C LYS A 279 -12.29 -8.47 10.80
N ARG A 280 -12.00 -9.78 10.88
CA ARG A 280 -11.30 -10.35 12.04
C ARG A 280 -9.85 -9.88 12.14
N VAL A 281 -9.15 -9.76 11.01
CA VAL A 281 -7.78 -9.22 10.95
C VAL A 281 -7.77 -7.77 11.43
N VAL A 282 -8.61 -6.92 10.84
CA VAL A 282 -8.71 -5.49 11.18
C VAL A 282 -9.11 -5.30 12.64
N ARG A 283 -10.14 -6.02 13.10
CA ARG A 283 -10.63 -5.88 14.47
C ARG A 283 -9.61 -6.29 15.52
N GLY A 284 -8.80 -7.31 15.23
CA GLY A 284 -7.71 -7.75 16.10
C GLY A 284 -6.46 -6.85 16.06
N ASN A 285 -6.42 -5.89 15.13
CA ASN A 285 -5.33 -4.93 15.00
C ASN A 285 -5.72 -3.57 15.61
N TYR A 286 -6.71 -2.89 15.03
CA TYR A 286 -7.09 -1.52 15.40
C TYR A 286 -8.60 -1.29 15.51
N SER A 287 -9.42 -2.35 15.60
CA SER A 287 -10.89 -2.30 15.73
C SER A 287 -11.63 -1.79 14.47
N ASN A 288 -11.47 -0.53 14.11
CA ASN A 288 -12.07 0.14 12.94
C ASN A 288 -11.21 1.34 12.49
N PRO A 289 -11.23 1.72 11.21
CA PRO A 289 -10.35 2.76 10.66
C PRO A 289 -10.78 4.19 11.08
N PRO A 290 -9.89 5.19 10.93
CA PRO A 290 -10.19 6.58 11.25
C PRO A 290 -11.18 7.21 10.25
N THR A 291 -11.97 8.15 10.75
CA THR A 291 -13.09 8.73 9.99
C THR A 291 -12.70 9.88 9.06
N HIS A 292 -11.81 10.78 9.51
CA HIS A 292 -11.64 12.11 8.88
C HIS A 292 -11.17 12.00 7.42
N GLY A 293 -9.96 11.52 7.18
CA GLY A 293 -9.41 11.44 5.84
C GLY A 293 -10.22 10.57 4.87
N GLY A 294 -10.82 9.46 5.34
CA GLY A 294 -11.70 8.62 4.51
C GLY A 294 -12.95 9.36 4.04
N GLN A 295 -13.57 10.20 4.90
CA GLN A 295 -14.71 11.03 4.50
C GLN A 295 -14.30 12.15 3.55
N ILE A 296 -13.12 12.75 3.72
CA ILE A 296 -12.62 13.76 2.79
C ILE A 296 -12.40 13.16 1.40
N VAL A 297 -11.69 12.03 1.30
CA VAL A 297 -11.48 11.35 0.01
C VAL A 297 -12.81 10.93 -0.62
N ALA A 298 -13.72 10.34 0.15
CA ALA A 298 -15.04 9.95 -0.38
C ALA A 298 -15.85 11.15 -0.89
N SER A 299 -15.81 12.28 -0.19
CA SER A 299 -16.50 13.50 -0.64
C SER A 299 -15.92 14.06 -1.93
N VAL A 300 -14.60 14.12 -2.05
CA VAL A 300 -13.93 14.60 -3.27
C VAL A 300 -14.22 13.68 -4.45
N LEU A 301 -14.10 12.35 -4.27
CA LEU A 301 -14.33 11.39 -5.35
C LEU A 301 -15.81 11.28 -5.77
N ALA A 302 -16.74 11.66 -4.89
CA ALA A 302 -18.17 11.70 -5.21
C ALA A 302 -18.61 13.02 -5.88
N SER A 303 -17.77 14.05 -5.87
CA SER A 303 -18.04 15.35 -6.48
C SER A 303 -17.43 15.42 -7.89
N PRO A 304 -18.24 15.69 -8.94
CA PRO A 304 -17.71 15.98 -10.27
C PRO A 304 -16.96 17.32 -10.37
N GLN A 305 -17.10 18.17 -9.34
CA GLN A 305 -16.54 19.52 -9.23
C GLN A 305 -15.32 19.53 -8.33
#